data_AF-A0A2A3ZS15-F1
#
_entry.id   AF-A0A2A3ZS15-F1
#
_cell.length_a   1.000
_cell.length_b   1.000
_cell.length_c   1.000
_cell.angle_alpha   90.00
_cell.angle_beta   90.00
_cell.angle_gamma   90.00
#
_symmetry.space_group_name_H-M   'P 1'
#
loop_
_entity.id
_entity.type
_entity.pdbx_description
1 polymer ?
#
loop_
_entity_poly.entity_id
_entity_poly.type
_entity_poly.pdbx_seq_one_letter_code
_entity_poly.pdbx_strand_id
1 'polypeptide(L)'
;MILTGVVFLAQLLPSLDLVHRLSFVPALVLEQPWRVLSVALVHEQPSPFHLLANMIGLFFFGSFIERALGRWRFLTIYLLGTVGGSVMVLVLAKPFTVDWVTNNIGASGAVFAIVGVLLVPTQKLDRNITGVVLFVALNFGYGFLVAGVSWQAHLGGLIAGFVLGCGALLVPKKQSTLVFVLTAVGLLLAMLVAGAWRINDAWQIAAM
;
A
#
# COMPACT_ATOMS: atom_id res chain seq x y z
N MET A 1 8.54 -6.79 -8.33
CA MET A 1 9.69 -6.15 -9.00
C MET A 1 9.68 -6.39 -10.50
N ILE A 2 9.93 -7.61 -11.00
CA ILE A 2 9.97 -7.89 -12.45
C ILE A 2 8.67 -7.45 -13.14
N LEU A 3 7.52 -7.88 -12.64
CA LEU A 3 6.21 -7.49 -13.19
C LEU A 3 6.04 -5.96 -13.26
N THR A 4 6.32 -5.25 -12.17
CA THR A 4 6.26 -3.78 -12.11
C THR A 4 7.21 -3.13 -13.12
N GLY A 5 8.42 -3.64 -13.28
CA GLY A 5 9.37 -3.14 -14.29
C GLY A 5 8.89 -3.35 -15.71
N VAL A 6 8.32 -4.53 -16.01
CA VAL A 6 7.70 -4.81 -17.32
C VAL A 6 6.53 -3.88 -17.59
N VAL A 7 5.66 -3.66 -16.59
CA VAL A 7 4.54 -2.71 -16.72
C VAL A 7 5.06 -1.29 -16.96
N PHE A 8 6.07 -0.84 -16.23
CA PHE A 8 6.66 0.49 -16.44
C PHE A 8 7.22 0.67 -17.86
N LEU A 9 7.92 -0.33 -18.39
CA LEU A 9 8.39 -0.29 -19.78
C LEU A 9 7.22 -0.25 -20.76
N ALA A 10 6.15 -1.01 -20.50
CA ALA A 10 4.94 -0.97 -21.32
C ALA A 10 4.23 0.39 -21.24
N GLN A 11 4.26 1.06 -20.09
CA GLN A 11 3.69 2.40 -19.94
C GLN A 11 4.37 3.41 -20.90
N LEU A 12 5.61 3.17 -21.37
CA LEU A 12 6.30 4.08 -22.30
C LEU A 12 5.66 4.13 -23.69
N LEU A 13 4.71 3.23 -23.98
CA LEU A 13 3.89 3.23 -25.18
C LEU A 13 2.59 4.02 -24.89
N PRO A 14 2.44 5.28 -25.35
CA PRO A 14 1.31 6.12 -24.98
C PRO A 14 -0.05 5.52 -25.39
N SER A 15 -0.08 4.72 -26.45
CA SER A 15 -1.29 4.03 -26.94
C SER A 15 -1.89 3.04 -25.94
N LEU A 16 -1.13 2.56 -24.96
CA LEU A 16 -1.64 1.63 -23.95
C LEU A 16 -2.35 2.36 -22.80
N ASP A 17 -1.99 3.62 -22.53
CA ASP A 17 -2.59 4.47 -21.49
C ASP A 17 -2.75 3.76 -20.12
N LEU A 18 -1.70 3.00 -19.73
CA LEU A 18 -1.78 2.11 -18.58
C LEU A 18 -1.96 2.85 -17.25
N VAL A 19 -1.42 4.06 -17.13
CA VAL A 19 -1.61 4.90 -15.92
C VAL A 19 -3.11 5.12 -15.71
N HIS A 20 -3.82 5.66 -16.70
CA HIS A 20 -5.26 5.90 -16.55
C HIS A 20 -6.08 4.64 -16.38
N ARG A 21 -5.61 3.46 -16.83
CA ARG A 21 -6.34 2.18 -16.69
C ARG A 21 -6.13 1.49 -15.35
N LEU A 22 -4.95 1.66 -14.73
CA LEU A 22 -4.52 0.87 -13.58
C LEU A 22 -4.31 1.67 -12.30
N SER A 23 -4.17 3.00 -12.39
CA SER A 23 -4.09 3.91 -11.23
C SER A 23 -5.32 3.77 -10.35
N PHE A 24 -5.16 4.01 -9.05
CA PHE A 24 -6.28 4.08 -8.13
C PHE A 24 -6.91 5.48 -8.18
N VAL A 25 -8.23 5.52 -8.37
CA VAL A 25 -9.04 6.75 -8.34
C VAL A 25 -10.24 6.47 -7.43
N PRO A 26 -10.42 7.22 -6.31
CA PRO A 26 -11.52 6.98 -5.38
C PRO A 26 -12.90 6.93 -6.05
N ALA A 27 -13.17 7.84 -6.98
CA ALA A 27 -14.43 7.92 -7.72
C ALA A 27 -14.78 6.65 -8.50
N LEU A 28 -13.78 5.87 -8.93
CA LEU A 28 -13.97 4.70 -9.81
C LEU A 28 -13.98 3.38 -9.05
N VAL A 29 -13.90 3.38 -7.71
CA VAL A 29 -13.66 2.15 -6.94
C VAL A 29 -14.75 1.09 -7.10
N LEU A 30 -16.01 1.49 -7.29
CA LEU A 30 -17.13 0.55 -7.50
C LEU A 30 -17.13 -0.05 -8.92
N GLU A 31 -16.84 0.77 -9.92
CA GLU A 31 -16.87 0.36 -11.32
C GLU A 31 -15.61 -0.42 -11.73
N GLN A 32 -14.49 -0.08 -11.10
CA GLN A 32 -13.15 -0.56 -11.47
C GLN A 32 -12.36 -1.04 -10.24
N PRO A 33 -12.86 -2.04 -9.49
CA PRO A 33 -12.31 -2.44 -8.20
C PRO A 33 -10.88 -3.03 -8.29
N TRP A 34 -10.46 -3.53 -9.46
CA TRP A 34 -9.11 -4.03 -9.67
C TRP A 34 -8.04 -2.96 -9.43
N ARG A 35 -8.39 -1.67 -9.56
CA ARG A 35 -7.51 -0.52 -9.33
C ARG A 35 -6.95 -0.46 -7.92
N VAL A 36 -7.67 -1.03 -6.95
CA VAL A 36 -7.21 -1.15 -5.55
C VAL A 36 -5.91 -1.97 -5.45
N LEU A 37 -5.66 -2.89 -6.38
CA LEU A 37 -4.43 -3.68 -6.43
C LEU A 37 -3.50 -3.26 -7.57
N SER A 38 -4.05 -2.96 -8.76
CA SER A 38 -3.22 -2.64 -9.93
C SER A 38 -2.45 -1.33 -9.79
N VAL A 39 -2.84 -0.46 -8.85
CA VAL A 39 -2.11 0.77 -8.52
C VAL A 39 -0.63 0.51 -8.22
N ALA A 40 -0.29 -0.64 -7.62
CA ALA A 40 1.08 -1.01 -7.30
C ALA A 40 1.96 -1.28 -8.55
N LEU A 41 1.35 -1.40 -9.73
CA LEU A 41 2.05 -1.75 -10.96
C LEU A 41 2.46 -0.54 -11.80
N VAL A 42 1.80 0.61 -11.61
CA VAL A 42 2.03 1.81 -12.42
C VAL A 42 2.74 2.90 -11.63
N HIS A 43 3.65 3.61 -12.30
CA HIS A 43 4.44 4.71 -11.73
C HIS A 43 4.43 5.93 -12.65
N GLU A 44 4.96 7.06 -12.17
CA GLU A 44 5.01 8.31 -12.94
C GLU A 44 5.91 8.16 -14.17
N GLN A 45 5.65 8.96 -15.19
CA GLN A 45 6.43 8.95 -16.43
C GLN A 45 6.70 10.36 -16.92
N PRO A 46 7.81 10.57 -17.66
CA PRO A 46 8.83 9.58 -18.05
C PRO A 46 9.88 9.29 -16.97
N SER A 47 9.83 9.99 -15.83
CA SER A 47 10.78 9.83 -14.73
C SER A 47 10.68 8.43 -14.09
N PRO A 48 11.79 7.67 -13.98
CA PRO A 48 11.80 6.37 -13.31
C PRO A 48 12.04 6.46 -11.80
N PHE A 49 12.21 7.66 -11.23
CA PHE A 49 12.75 7.82 -9.88
C PHE A 49 11.86 7.22 -8.79
N HIS A 50 10.54 7.40 -8.81
CA HIS A 50 9.69 6.80 -7.79
C HIS A 50 9.43 5.31 -8.03
N LEU A 51 9.56 4.80 -9.27
CA LEU A 51 9.71 3.35 -9.50
C LEU A 51 10.97 2.83 -8.80
N LEU A 52 12.13 3.43 -9.10
CA LEU A 52 13.42 2.99 -8.55
C LEU A 52 13.42 3.04 -7.03
N ALA A 53 12.93 4.11 -6.42
CA ALA A 53 12.80 4.23 -4.97
C ALA A 53 11.96 3.08 -4.38
N ASN A 54 10.81 2.77 -4.98
CA ASN A 54 9.98 1.66 -4.54
C ASN A 54 10.65 0.30 -4.72
N MET A 55 11.33 0.07 -5.85
CA MET A 55 11.99 -1.21 -6.13
C MET A 55 13.20 -1.42 -5.22
N ILE A 56 13.96 -0.37 -4.92
CA ILE A 56 15.05 -0.39 -3.95
C ILE A 56 14.50 -0.69 -2.54
N GLY A 57 13.45 0.01 -2.11
CA GLY A 57 12.80 -0.26 -0.83
C GLY A 57 12.26 -1.69 -0.73
N LEU A 58 11.61 -2.18 -1.78
CA LEU A 58 11.10 -3.54 -1.87
C LEU A 58 12.22 -4.59 -1.87
N PHE A 59 13.35 -4.31 -2.51
CA PHE A 59 14.51 -5.20 -2.51
C PHE A 59 15.12 -5.30 -1.10
N PHE A 60 15.46 -4.17 -0.48
CA PHE A 60 16.12 -4.19 0.82
C PHE A 60 15.19 -4.67 1.94
N PHE A 61 14.02 -4.03 2.10
CA PHE A 61 13.11 -4.37 3.18
C PHE A 61 12.31 -5.62 2.88
N GLY A 62 11.87 -5.79 1.64
CA GLY A 62 11.04 -6.93 1.25
C GLY A 62 11.81 -8.24 1.30
N SER A 63 13.04 -8.30 0.77
CA SER A 63 13.85 -9.53 0.88
C SER A 63 14.20 -9.87 2.32
N PHE A 64 14.38 -8.88 3.19
CA PHE A 64 14.57 -9.11 4.63
C PHE A 64 13.32 -9.72 5.28
N ILE A 65 12.14 -9.12 5.07
CA ILE A 65 10.88 -9.62 5.63
C ILE A 65 10.47 -10.97 5.04
N GLU A 66 10.70 -11.19 3.74
CA GLU A 66 10.44 -12.49 3.10
C GLU A 66 11.27 -13.60 3.72
N ARG A 67 12.56 -13.37 3.98
CA ARG A 67 13.40 -14.35 4.69
C ARG A 67 12.93 -14.58 6.12
N ALA A 68 12.49 -13.53 6.82
CA ALA A 68 12.07 -13.63 8.22
C ALA A 68 10.70 -14.31 8.41
N LEU A 69 9.73 -14.06 7.53
CA LEU A 69 8.34 -14.51 7.67
C LEU A 69 7.92 -15.59 6.66
N GLY A 70 8.71 -15.80 5.61
CA GLY A 70 8.39 -16.67 4.48
C GLY A 70 7.54 -15.97 3.40
N ARG A 71 7.66 -16.49 2.17
CA ARG A 71 7.04 -15.95 0.95
C ARG A 71 5.54 -15.67 1.04
N TRP A 72 4.77 -16.55 1.69
CA TRP A 72 3.30 -16.40 1.73
C TRP A 72 2.86 -15.24 2.64
N ARG A 73 3.47 -15.11 3.82
CA ARG A 73 3.18 -13.99 4.72
C ARG A 73 3.64 -12.67 4.11
N PHE A 74 4.82 -12.67 3.50
CA PHE A 74 5.33 -11.53 2.74
C PHE A 74 4.35 -11.10 1.63
N LEU A 75 3.87 -12.05 0.81
CA LEU A 75 2.91 -11.77 -0.24
C LEU A 75 1.58 -11.22 0.32
N THR A 76 1.06 -11.80 1.40
CA THR A 76 -0.14 -11.28 2.08
C THR A 76 0.07 -9.86 2.59
N ILE A 77 1.21 -9.56 3.23
CA ILE A 77 1.56 -8.22 3.69
C ILE A 77 1.66 -7.24 2.53
N TYR A 78 2.29 -7.65 1.41
CA TYR A 78 2.41 -6.83 0.21
C TYR A 78 1.03 -6.48 -0.38
N LEU A 79 0.18 -7.50 -0.57
CA LEU A 79 -1.14 -7.33 -1.18
C LEU A 79 -2.09 -6.53 -0.27
N LEU A 80 -2.21 -6.91 1.01
CA LEU A 80 -3.06 -6.18 1.95
C LEU A 80 -2.50 -4.79 2.29
N GLY A 81 -1.19 -4.60 2.20
CA GLY A 81 -0.57 -3.28 2.26
C GLY A 81 -0.97 -2.37 1.10
N THR A 82 -1.02 -2.92 -0.11
CA THR A 82 -1.53 -2.21 -1.30
C THR A 82 -2.99 -1.83 -1.10
N VAL A 83 -3.84 -2.80 -0.71
CA VAL A 83 -5.26 -2.56 -0.42
C VAL A 83 -5.43 -1.50 0.68
N GLY A 84 -4.69 -1.62 1.78
CA GLY A 84 -4.74 -0.68 2.89
C GLY A 84 -4.35 0.73 2.48
N GLY A 85 -3.36 0.88 1.59
CA GLY A 85 -3.01 2.15 0.99
C GLY A 85 -4.18 2.76 0.21
N SER A 86 -4.75 2.02 -0.75
CA SER A 86 -5.91 2.48 -1.54
C SER A 86 -7.14 2.80 -0.68
N VAL A 87 -7.42 1.99 0.35
CA VAL A 87 -8.54 2.24 1.27
C VAL A 87 -8.32 3.50 2.07
N MET A 88 -7.09 3.76 2.55
CA MET A 88 -6.79 5.01 3.26
C MET A 88 -6.91 6.23 2.34
N VAL A 89 -6.50 6.12 1.07
CA VAL A 89 -6.75 7.15 0.05
C VAL A 89 -8.25 7.40 -0.11
N LEU A 90 -9.05 6.35 -0.29
CA LEU A 90 -10.49 6.46 -0.45
C LEU A 90 -11.16 7.13 0.76
N VAL A 91 -10.82 6.67 1.97
CA VAL A 91 -11.43 7.16 3.21
C VAL A 91 -11.11 8.63 3.45
N LEU A 92 -9.89 9.07 3.17
CA LEU A 92 -9.44 10.43 3.41
C LEU A 92 -9.74 11.40 2.26
N ALA A 93 -10.05 10.90 1.06
CA ALA A 93 -10.44 11.75 -0.05
C ALA A 93 -11.78 12.43 0.26
N LYS A 94 -11.86 13.74 0.00
CA LYS A 94 -13.12 14.48 0.07
C LYS A 94 -13.95 14.17 -1.18
N PRO A 95 -15.26 13.87 -1.09
CA PRO A 95 -16.05 13.49 -2.24
C PRO A 95 -16.28 14.69 -3.14
N PHE A 96 -16.33 14.45 -4.45
CA PHE A 96 -16.58 15.49 -5.47
C PHE A 96 -15.55 16.63 -5.49
N THR A 97 -14.36 16.41 -4.91
CA THR A 97 -13.22 17.33 -5.03
C THR A 97 -12.15 16.73 -5.95
N VAL A 98 -11.08 17.50 -6.20
CA VAL A 98 -9.91 17.04 -6.96
C VAL A 98 -9.34 15.75 -6.35
N ASP A 99 -9.30 15.61 -5.02
CA ASP A 99 -8.79 14.41 -4.35
C ASP A 99 -9.60 13.15 -4.72
N TRP A 100 -10.90 13.29 -4.97
CA TRP A 100 -11.81 12.19 -5.33
C TRP A 100 -11.51 11.60 -6.72
N VAL A 101 -11.01 12.43 -7.63
CA VAL A 101 -10.74 12.09 -9.03
C VAL A 101 -9.25 12.01 -9.36
N THR A 102 -8.38 12.27 -8.37
CA THR A 102 -6.92 12.22 -8.57
C THR A 102 -6.44 10.78 -8.77
N ASN A 103 -5.58 10.61 -9.76
CA ASN A 103 -4.85 9.37 -10.00
C ASN A 103 -3.79 9.16 -8.92
N ASN A 104 -3.90 8.04 -8.20
CA ASN A 104 -2.90 7.55 -7.28
C ASN A 104 -2.14 6.40 -7.95
N ILE A 105 -0.81 6.41 -7.84
CA ILE A 105 0.08 5.46 -8.51
C ILE A 105 1.18 5.02 -7.56
N GLY A 106 1.74 3.84 -7.81
CA GLY A 106 2.96 3.35 -7.18
C GLY A 106 2.75 2.22 -6.18
N ALA A 107 3.78 1.40 -6.05
CA ALA A 107 3.86 0.27 -5.12
C ALA A 107 4.07 0.67 -3.65
N SER A 108 4.11 1.97 -3.34
CA SER A 108 4.59 2.46 -2.05
C SER A 108 3.72 2.04 -0.87
N GLY A 109 2.40 1.89 -1.04
CA GLY A 109 1.53 1.32 0.00
C GLY A 109 1.98 -0.07 0.45
N ALA A 110 2.41 -0.92 -0.49
CA ALA A 110 2.96 -2.24 -0.19
C ALA A 110 4.34 -2.16 0.50
N VAL A 111 5.21 -1.26 0.03
CA VAL A 111 6.53 -1.03 0.64
C VAL A 111 6.39 -0.54 2.07
N PHE A 112 5.47 0.39 2.32
CA PHE A 112 5.18 0.89 3.66
C PHE A 112 4.56 -0.18 4.56
N ALA A 113 3.80 -1.13 4.03
CA ALA A 113 3.36 -2.28 4.82
C ALA A 113 4.53 -3.18 5.26
N ILE A 114 5.49 -3.42 4.38
CA ILE A 114 6.72 -4.16 4.76
C ILE A 114 7.48 -3.38 5.85
N VAL A 115 7.58 -2.06 5.71
CA VAL A 115 8.19 -1.19 6.73
C VAL A 115 7.38 -1.21 8.04
N GLY A 116 6.06 -1.29 7.99
CA GLY A 116 5.20 -1.41 9.16
C GLY A 116 5.51 -2.64 10.00
N VAL A 117 5.83 -3.77 9.35
CA VAL A 117 6.30 -4.98 10.04
C VAL A 117 7.61 -4.73 10.79
N LEU A 118 8.52 -3.93 10.21
CA LEU A 118 9.79 -3.55 10.86
C LEU A 118 9.56 -2.63 12.07
N LEU A 119 8.39 -2.01 12.24
CA LEU A 119 8.10 -1.20 13.43
C LEU A 119 7.52 -2.01 14.60
N VAL A 120 7.17 -3.29 14.39
CA VAL A 120 6.59 -4.14 15.45
C VAL A 120 7.57 -4.29 16.62
N PRO A 121 7.15 -4.08 17.88
CA PRO A 121 8.04 -4.13 19.04
C PRO A 121 8.42 -5.58 19.38
N THR A 122 9.34 -6.15 18.59
CA THR A 122 9.82 -7.52 18.71
C THR A 122 11.33 -7.58 18.60
N GLN A 123 11.92 -8.52 19.35
CA GLN A 123 13.34 -8.88 19.26
C GLN A 123 13.60 -9.97 18.21
N LYS A 124 12.56 -10.50 17.55
CA LYS A 124 12.67 -11.58 16.54
C LYS A 124 13.23 -11.12 15.19
N LEU A 125 13.33 -9.80 14.97
CA LEU A 125 13.89 -9.23 13.75
C LEU A 125 15.12 -8.41 14.11
N ASP A 126 16.28 -8.84 13.61
CA ASP A 126 17.54 -8.10 13.72
C ASP A 126 17.60 -7.01 12.65
N ARG A 127 17.40 -5.76 13.06
CA ARG A 127 17.20 -4.63 12.15
C ARG A 127 17.64 -3.31 12.75
N ASN A 128 18.09 -2.40 11.89
CA ASN A 128 18.40 -1.02 12.29
C ASN A 128 17.11 -0.19 12.36
N ILE A 129 16.50 -0.11 13.56
CA ILE A 129 15.28 0.68 13.78
C ILE A 129 15.46 2.16 13.47
N THR A 130 16.61 2.75 13.81
CA THR A 130 16.89 4.16 13.51
C THR A 130 16.84 4.43 12.01
N GLY A 131 17.45 3.55 11.20
CA GLY A 131 17.40 3.64 9.74
C GLY A 131 15.98 3.47 9.18
N VAL A 132 15.18 2.57 9.76
CA VAL A 132 13.77 2.37 9.37
C VAL A 132 12.95 3.62 9.67
N VAL A 133 13.09 4.20 10.86
CA VAL A 133 12.35 5.42 11.26
C VAL A 133 12.77 6.61 10.38
N LEU A 134 14.07 6.75 10.09
CA LEU A 134 14.55 7.80 9.20
C LEU A 134 13.99 7.63 7.78
N PHE A 135 13.96 6.40 7.25
CA PHE A 135 13.34 6.09 5.96
C PHE A 135 11.86 6.49 5.93
N VAL A 136 11.10 6.15 6.98
CA VAL A 136 9.68 6.54 7.11
C VAL A 136 9.54 8.06 7.11
N ALA A 137 10.31 8.77 7.94
CA ALA A 137 10.22 10.22 8.07
C ALA A 137 10.52 10.95 6.75
N LEU A 138 11.58 10.57 6.06
CA LEU A 138 11.96 11.17 4.78
C LEU A 138 10.92 10.92 3.68
N ASN A 139 10.40 9.69 3.57
CA ASN A 139 9.42 9.34 2.54
C ASN A 139 8.02 9.93 2.82
N PHE A 140 7.61 10.05 4.09
CA PHE A 140 6.40 10.79 4.44
C PHE A 140 6.55 12.28 4.12
N GLY A 141 7.67 12.89 4.51
CA GLY A 141 7.97 14.29 4.18
C GLY A 141 7.91 14.55 2.68
N TYR A 142 8.52 13.68 1.88
CA TYR A 142 8.46 13.77 0.41
C TYR A 142 7.02 13.70 -0.13
N GLY A 143 6.18 12.81 0.41
CA GLY A 143 4.77 12.68 0.01
C GLY A 143 3.89 13.90 0.33
N PHE A 144 4.27 14.76 1.27
CA PHE A 144 3.60 16.05 1.49
C PHE A 144 4.06 17.14 0.52
N LEU A 145 5.24 16.99 -0.09
CA LEU A 145 5.87 18.00 -0.93
C LEU A 145 5.65 17.78 -2.43
N VAL A 146 5.34 16.55 -2.86
CA VAL A 146 5.21 16.18 -4.28
C VAL A 146 3.80 15.72 -4.61
N ALA A 147 3.13 16.46 -5.49
CA ALA A 147 1.81 16.12 -6.00
C ALA A 147 1.80 14.75 -6.70
N GLY A 148 0.79 13.92 -6.42
CA GLY A 148 0.66 12.57 -6.96
C GLY A 148 1.33 11.47 -6.12
N VAL A 149 2.15 11.84 -5.12
CA VAL A 149 2.69 10.89 -4.13
C VAL A 149 1.77 10.88 -2.91
N SER A 150 0.94 9.84 -2.79
CA SER A 150 -0.05 9.80 -1.72
C SER A 150 0.56 9.38 -0.37
N TRP A 151 0.73 10.35 0.52
CA TRP A 151 1.05 10.09 1.93
C TRP A 151 -0.04 9.25 2.61
N GLN A 152 -1.30 9.36 2.17
CA GLN A 152 -2.43 8.55 2.66
C GLN A 152 -2.18 7.07 2.36
N ALA A 153 -1.70 6.75 1.16
CA ALA A 153 -1.35 5.39 0.79
C ALA A 153 -0.21 4.83 1.66
N HIS A 154 0.80 5.65 1.98
CA HIS A 154 1.87 5.27 2.90
C HIS A 154 1.34 4.95 4.30
N LEU A 155 0.44 5.80 4.82
CA LEU A 155 -0.18 5.60 6.14
C LEU A 155 -1.01 4.32 6.20
N GLY A 156 -1.88 4.11 5.21
CA GLY A 156 -2.71 2.91 5.13
C GLY A 156 -1.88 1.63 5.05
N GLY A 157 -0.84 1.64 4.19
CA GLY A 157 0.12 0.56 4.09
C GLY A 157 0.84 0.27 5.41
N LEU A 158 1.41 1.31 6.03
CA LEU A 158 2.15 1.21 7.29
C LEU A 158 1.31 0.57 8.41
N ILE A 159 0.07 1.03 8.57
CA ILE A 159 -0.87 0.49 9.57
C ILE A 159 -1.18 -0.97 9.26
N ALA A 160 -1.52 -1.30 8.02
CA ALA A 160 -1.84 -2.68 7.61
C ALA A 160 -0.67 -3.63 7.91
N GLY A 161 0.54 -3.23 7.52
CA GLY A 161 1.76 -3.97 7.76
C GLY A 161 2.10 -4.16 9.22
N PHE A 162 1.97 -3.10 10.03
CA PHE A 162 2.19 -3.17 11.47
C PHE A 162 1.23 -4.15 12.16
N VAL A 163 -0.07 -4.07 11.84
CA VAL A 163 -1.10 -4.96 12.39
C VAL A 163 -0.83 -6.42 12.01
N LEU A 164 -0.54 -6.70 10.74
CA LEU A 164 -0.18 -8.04 10.27
C LEU A 164 1.11 -8.56 10.92
N GLY A 165 2.10 -7.67 11.06
CA GLY A 165 3.37 -7.97 11.71
C GLY A 165 3.18 -8.33 13.20
N CYS A 166 2.31 -7.62 13.92
CA CYS A 166 1.92 -7.95 15.29
C CYS A 166 1.33 -9.36 15.38
N GLY A 167 0.38 -9.70 14.50
CA GLY A 167 -0.21 -11.03 14.42
C GLY A 167 0.79 -12.14 14.09
N ALA A 168 1.85 -11.82 13.33
CA ALA A 168 2.92 -12.77 13.02
C ALA A 168 3.95 -12.93 14.16
N LEU A 169 4.33 -11.83 14.81
CA LEU A 169 5.58 -11.74 15.58
C LEU A 169 5.39 -11.63 17.10
N LEU A 170 4.23 -11.15 17.59
CA LEU A 170 3.99 -10.95 19.02
C LEU A 170 3.35 -12.16 19.71
N VAL A 171 3.09 -13.25 18.98
CA VAL A 171 2.48 -14.47 19.51
C VAL A 171 3.44 -15.66 19.53
N PRO A 172 3.15 -16.72 20.32
CA PRO A 172 3.94 -17.95 20.32
C PRO A 172 4.00 -18.60 18.93
N LYS A 173 5.15 -19.20 18.60
CA LYS A 173 5.41 -19.78 17.25
C LYS A 173 4.33 -20.80 16.84
N LYS A 174 3.82 -21.60 17.77
CA LYS A 174 2.76 -22.59 17.53
C LYS A 174 1.43 -21.99 17.06
N GLN A 175 1.12 -20.75 17.47
CA GLN A 175 -0.15 -20.07 17.16
C GLN A 175 0.00 -19.02 16.04
N SER A 176 1.23 -18.63 15.71
CA SER A 176 1.57 -17.55 14.78
C SER A 176 0.84 -17.63 13.43
N THR A 177 0.68 -18.83 12.84
CA THR A 177 -0.02 -18.95 11.55
C THR A 177 -1.52 -18.68 11.69
N LEU A 178 -2.17 -19.25 12.71
CA LEU A 178 -3.60 -19.03 12.93
C LEU A 178 -3.87 -17.56 13.21
N VAL A 179 -3.12 -16.94 14.13
CA VAL A 179 -3.30 -15.52 14.48
C VAL A 179 -3.05 -14.64 13.27
N PHE A 180 -1.97 -14.86 12.51
CA PHE A 180 -1.71 -14.09 11.29
C PHE A 180 -2.86 -14.17 10.28
N VAL A 181 -3.41 -15.37 10.05
CA VAL A 181 -4.55 -15.55 9.13
C VAL A 181 -5.79 -14.83 9.64
N LEU A 182 -6.12 -14.96 10.92
CA LEU A 182 -7.26 -14.26 11.52
C LEU A 182 -7.09 -12.75 11.46
N THR A 183 -5.87 -12.25 11.72
CA THR A 183 -5.53 -10.82 11.58
C THR A 183 -5.69 -10.38 10.13
N ALA A 184 -5.22 -11.15 9.15
CA ALA A 184 -5.35 -10.81 7.73
C ALA A 184 -6.80 -10.77 7.27
N VAL A 185 -7.61 -11.75 7.66
CA VAL A 185 -9.05 -11.78 7.36
C VAL A 185 -9.77 -10.63 8.04
N GLY A 186 -9.54 -10.41 9.34
CA GLY A 186 -10.15 -9.31 10.09
C GLY A 186 -9.79 -7.94 9.52
N LEU A 187 -8.53 -7.76 9.12
CA LEU A 187 -8.05 -6.53 8.49
C LEU A 187 -8.71 -6.29 7.13
N LEU A 188 -8.82 -7.33 6.30
CA LEU A 188 -9.50 -7.23 5.00
C LEU A 188 -10.98 -6.87 5.19
N LEU A 189 -11.68 -7.50 6.13
CA LEU A 189 -13.08 -7.18 6.43
C LEU A 189 -13.22 -5.74 6.91
N ALA A 190 -12.34 -5.28 7.81
CA ALA A 190 -12.35 -3.89 8.27
C ALA A 190 -12.14 -2.89 7.13
N MET A 191 -11.22 -3.19 6.20
CA MET A 191 -10.97 -2.39 5.00
C MET A 191 -12.19 -2.34 4.07
N LEU A 192 -12.87 -3.47 3.86
CA LEU A 192 -14.09 -3.53 3.06
C LEU A 192 -15.22 -2.71 3.69
N VAL A 193 -15.42 -2.83 5.01
CA VAL A 193 -16.41 -2.05 5.75
C VAL A 193 -16.10 -0.56 5.68
N ALA A 194 -14.84 -0.16 5.87
CA ALA A 194 -14.43 1.24 5.79
C ALA A 194 -14.65 1.83 4.38
N GLY A 195 -14.30 1.08 3.33
CA GLY A 195 -14.55 1.47 1.95
C GLY A 195 -16.05 1.61 1.63
N ALA A 196 -16.85 0.62 2.02
CA ALA A 196 -18.30 0.64 1.82
C ALA A 196 -18.98 1.80 2.55
N TRP A 197 -18.60 2.04 3.82
CA TRP A 197 -19.06 3.17 4.60
C TRP A 197 -18.75 4.50 3.90
N ARG A 198 -17.50 4.66 3.43
CA ARG A 198 -17.06 5.90 2.80
C ARG A 198 -17.82 6.22 1.51
N ILE A 199 -18.07 5.19 0.71
CA ILE A 199 -18.83 5.30 -0.54
C ILE A 199 -20.28 5.68 -0.24
N ASN A 200 -20.90 5.04 0.74
CA ASN A 200 -22.26 5.38 1.16
C ASN A 200 -22.37 6.83 1.63
N ASP A 201 -21.42 7.30 2.45
CA ASP A 201 -21.34 8.69 2.91
C ASP A 201 -21.24 9.68 1.73
N ALA A 202 -20.41 9.37 0.72
CA ALA A 202 -20.30 10.19 -0.48
C ALA A 202 -21.63 10.32 -1.25
N TRP A 203 -22.41 9.23 -1.35
CA TRP A 203 -23.72 9.28 -2.00
C TRP A 203 -24.75 10.11 -1.23
N GLN A 204 -24.70 10.09 0.10
CA GLN A 204 -25.58 10.94 0.92
C GLN A 204 -25.27 12.42 0.68
N ILE A 205 -23.98 12.79 0.62
CA ILE A 205 -23.56 14.16 0.31
C ILE A 205 -24.04 14.61 -1.08
N ALA A 206 -24.06 13.72 -2.07
CA ALA A 206 -24.55 14.03 -3.41
C ALA A 206 -26.07 14.26 -3.50
N ALA A 207 -26.83 13.71 -2.54
CA ALA A 207 -28.28 13.75 -2.51
C ALA A 207 -28.85 14.97 -1.74
N MET A 208 -27.98 15.76 -1.10
CA MET A 208 -28.31 17.00 -0.39
C MET A 208 -28.18 18.22 -1.31
#